data_AF-A0AAD7Z100-F1
#
_entry.id   AF-A0AAD7Z100-F1
#
_cell.length_a   1.000
_cell.length_b   1.000
_cell.length_c   1.000
_cell.angle_alpha   90.00
_cell.angle_beta   90.00
_cell.angle_gamma   90.00
#
_symmetry.space_group_name_H-M   'P 1'
#
loop_
_entity.id
_entity.type
_entity.pdbx_description
1 polymer ?
#
loop_
_entity_poly.entity_id
_entity_poly.type
_entity_poly.pdbx_seq_one_letter_code
_entity_poly.pdbx_strand_id
1 'polypeptide(L)'
;MAQTAGVKPMSIAGRVALERERCLGMTDTERAWRKQWLKDQILAPNEPVHVEEYWRERTNFFRRIYRAPLDKLFAALTPMLGASRAADYRYLTGKFALIGFGILCGHYYFKYNGNDWTKKGGWRVHVSKPMVLPGQPGFPFQSNKQPSDYADRGFKNAKI
;
A
#
# COMPACT_ATOMS: atom_id res chain seq x y z
N MET A 1 -13.07 -0.45 -29.76
CA MET A 1 -13.92 -1.41 -29.01
C MET A 1 -14.90 -2.01 -30.00
N ALA A 2 -14.87 -3.32 -30.22
CA ALA A 2 -15.80 -3.97 -31.16
C ALA A 2 -17.23 -3.85 -30.61
N GLN A 3 -18.14 -3.30 -31.42
CA GLN A 3 -19.57 -3.23 -31.09
C GLN A 3 -20.16 -4.64 -31.17
N THR A 4 -20.39 -5.29 -30.03
CA THR A 4 -21.25 -6.47 -29.98
C THR A 4 -22.68 -5.98 -30.20
N ALA A 5 -23.26 -6.31 -31.37
CA ALA A 5 -24.55 -5.84 -31.88
C ALA A 5 -25.77 -6.25 -31.01
N GLY A 6 -25.85 -5.73 -29.79
CA GLY A 6 -26.94 -6.01 -28.83
C GLY A 6 -26.87 -7.37 -28.13
N VAL A 7 -25.92 -8.24 -28.49
CA VAL A 7 -25.72 -9.55 -27.85
C VAL A 7 -24.71 -9.42 -26.71
N LYS A 8 -25.06 -9.95 -25.53
CA LYS A 8 -24.16 -9.98 -24.37
C LYS A 8 -22.87 -10.71 -24.75
N PRO A 9 -21.68 -10.10 -24.62
CA PRO A 9 -20.43 -10.78 -24.93
C PRO A 9 -20.29 -12.00 -24.01
N MET A 10 -20.32 -13.19 -24.59
CA MET A 10 -20.04 -14.44 -23.88
C MET A 10 -18.62 -14.88 -24.21
N SER A 11 -17.85 -15.31 -23.20
CA SER A 11 -16.50 -15.81 -23.44
C SER A 11 -16.57 -17.10 -24.26
N ILE A 12 -15.81 -17.16 -25.36
CA ILE A 12 -15.65 -18.36 -26.19
C ILE A 12 -15.07 -19.55 -25.39
N ALA A 13 -14.47 -19.28 -24.23
CA ALA A 13 -13.90 -20.29 -23.33
C ALA A 13 -14.90 -21.36 -22.84
N GLY A 14 -16.20 -21.04 -22.72
CA GLY A 14 -17.26 -22.00 -22.37
C GLY A 14 -17.00 -22.87 -21.13
N ARG A 15 -17.58 -24.08 -21.11
CA ARG A 15 -17.40 -25.10 -20.04
C ARG A 15 -15.93 -25.54 -19.89
N VAL A 16 -15.22 -25.63 -21.01
CA VAL A 16 -13.83 -26.13 -21.10
C VAL A 16 -12.77 -25.17 -20.53
N ALA A 17 -13.17 -23.98 -20.06
CA ALA A 17 -12.30 -23.12 -19.27
C ALA A 17 -11.81 -23.84 -18.00
N LEU A 18 -12.70 -24.58 -17.35
CA LEU A 18 -12.40 -25.35 -16.14
C LEU A 18 -11.65 -26.64 -16.50
N GLU A 19 -10.61 -26.95 -15.73
CA GLU A 19 -9.76 -28.12 -15.99
C GLU A 19 -10.51 -29.43 -15.78
N ARG A 20 -11.36 -29.47 -14.75
CA ARG A 20 -12.18 -30.63 -14.42
C ARG A 20 -13.11 -31.02 -15.55
N GLU A 21 -13.72 -30.04 -16.21
CA GLU A 21 -14.63 -30.25 -17.35
C GLU A 21 -13.91 -30.77 -18.59
N ARG A 22 -12.64 -30.38 -18.76
CA ARG A 22 -11.78 -30.94 -19.82
C ARG A 22 -11.47 -32.42 -19.57
N CYS A 23 -11.25 -32.79 -18.30
CA CYS A 23 -10.96 -34.16 -17.92
C CYS A 23 -12.16 -35.12 -18.09
N LEU A 24 -13.39 -34.60 -18.04
CA LEU A 24 -14.61 -35.38 -18.29
C LEU A 24 -14.80 -35.74 -19.78
N GLY A 25 -14.01 -35.13 -20.67
CA GLY A 25 -14.09 -35.32 -22.11
C GLY A 25 -14.56 -34.07 -22.85
N MET A 26 -14.08 -33.91 -24.08
CA MET A 26 -14.46 -32.80 -24.96
C MET A 26 -15.00 -33.35 -26.28
N THR A 27 -16.08 -32.75 -26.77
CA THR A 27 -16.55 -32.99 -28.13
C THR A 27 -15.60 -32.37 -29.16
N ASP A 28 -15.69 -32.78 -30.42
CA ASP A 28 -14.82 -32.24 -31.48
C ASP A 28 -15.03 -30.74 -31.71
N THR A 29 -16.27 -30.26 -31.54
CA THR A 29 -16.62 -28.84 -31.61
C THR A 29 -15.99 -28.04 -30.47
N GLU A 30 -16.05 -28.57 -29.24
CA GLU A 30 -15.41 -27.97 -28.07
C GLU A 30 -13.88 -27.90 -28.22
N ARG A 31 -13.25 -28.91 -28.83
CA ARG A 31 -11.81 -28.88 -29.13
C ARG A 31 -11.45 -27.81 -30.17
N ALA A 32 -12.27 -27.66 -31.21
CA ALA A 32 -12.07 -26.60 -32.21
C ALA A 32 -12.18 -25.20 -31.58
N TRP A 33 -13.19 -24.96 -30.74
CA TRP A 33 -13.32 -23.70 -30.00
C TRP A 33 -12.18 -23.46 -29.02
N ARG A 34 -11.70 -24.49 -28.33
CA ARG A 34 -10.54 -24.36 -27.45
C ARG A 34 -9.27 -24.01 -28.22
N LYS A 35 -9.07 -24.61 -29.40
CA LYS A 35 -7.94 -24.27 -30.28
C LYS A 35 -7.99 -22.81 -30.72
N GLN A 36 -9.17 -22.32 -31.09
CA GLN A 36 -9.37 -20.91 -31.43
C GLN A 36 -9.08 -20.01 -30.22
N TRP A 37 -9.67 -20.32 -29.06
CA TRP A 37 -9.43 -19.56 -27.83
C TRP A 37 -7.96 -19.47 -27.44
N LEU A 38 -7.23 -20.59 -27.52
CA LEU A 38 -5.80 -20.62 -27.23
C LEU A 38 -4.99 -19.77 -28.21
N LYS A 39 -5.38 -19.74 -29.49
CA LYS A 39 -4.78 -18.88 -30.50
C LYS A 39 -5.07 -17.41 -30.21
N ASP A 40 -6.27 -17.08 -29.76
CA ASP A 40 -6.68 -15.72 -29.40
C ASP A 40 -5.95 -15.19 -28.15
N GLN A 41 -5.38 -16.06 -27.30
CA GLN A 41 -4.55 -15.65 -26.17
C GLN A 41 -3.12 -15.25 -26.57
N ILE A 42 -2.71 -15.52 -27.81
CA ILE A 42 -1.38 -15.14 -28.30
C ILE A 42 -1.42 -13.63 -28.57
N LEU A 43 -0.70 -12.86 -27.76
CA LEU A 43 -0.59 -11.43 -27.94
C LEU A 43 0.12 -11.11 -29.26
N ALA A 44 -0.22 -9.96 -29.83
CA ALA A 44 0.47 -9.47 -31.01
C ALA A 44 1.95 -9.15 -30.68
N PRO A 45 2.89 -9.27 -31.64
CA PRO A 45 4.32 -9.08 -31.36
C PRO A 45 4.69 -7.70 -30.82
N ASN A 46 3.85 -6.71 -31.07
CA ASN A 46 4.00 -5.33 -30.61
C ASN A 46 3.43 -5.09 -29.21
N GLU A 47 2.76 -6.07 -28.61
CA GLU A 47 2.18 -5.97 -27.27
C GLU A 47 3.09 -6.67 -26.26
N PRO A 48 3.30 -6.08 -25.06
CA PRO A 48 2.71 -4.85 -24.53
C PRO A 48 3.43 -3.56 -24.98
N VAL A 49 2.65 -2.54 -25.39
CA VAL A 49 3.20 -1.22 -25.75
C VAL A 49 3.45 -0.39 -24.48
N HIS A 50 4.72 -0.08 -24.20
CA HIS A 50 5.08 0.85 -23.13
C HIS A 50 5.13 2.29 -23.66
N VAL A 51 4.13 3.11 -23.31
CA VAL A 51 4.05 4.52 -23.70
C VAL A 51 4.71 5.40 -22.65
N GLU A 52 5.93 5.84 -22.89
CA GLU A 52 6.71 6.61 -21.90
C GLU A 52 6.03 7.91 -21.47
N GLU A 53 5.38 8.63 -22.40
CA GLU A 53 4.72 9.91 -22.09
C GLU A 53 3.64 9.71 -21.03
N TYR A 54 2.83 8.66 -21.18
CA TYR A 54 1.76 8.34 -20.23
C TYR A 54 2.28 8.10 -18.81
N TRP A 55 3.38 7.36 -18.66
CA TRP A 55 3.95 7.08 -17.32
C TRP A 55 4.65 8.29 -16.73
N ARG A 56 5.27 9.12 -17.58
CA ARG A 56 5.89 10.37 -17.19
C ARG A 56 4.82 11.32 -16.65
N GLU A 57 3.82 11.66 -17.44
CA GLU A 57 2.77 12.62 -17.08
C GLU A 57 1.98 12.24 -15.82
N ARG A 58 1.75 10.93 -15.61
CA ARG A 58 1.06 10.45 -14.41
C ARG A 58 1.82 10.69 -13.09
N THR A 59 3.11 11.06 -13.14
CA THR A 59 3.94 11.26 -11.95
C THR A 59 4.46 12.69 -11.83
N ASN A 60 4.16 13.32 -10.70
CA ASN A 60 4.67 14.66 -10.35
C ASN A 60 6.20 14.66 -10.24
N PHE A 61 6.83 15.80 -10.51
CA PHE A 61 8.30 15.96 -10.44
C PHE A 61 8.90 15.51 -9.10
N PHE A 62 8.35 15.98 -7.97
CA PHE A 62 8.79 15.56 -6.63
C PHE A 62 8.70 14.05 -6.44
N ARG A 63 7.64 13.44 -7.00
CA ARG A 63 7.43 12.00 -6.95
C ARG A 63 8.47 11.23 -7.77
N ARG A 64 9.01 11.82 -8.83
CA ARG A 64 10.11 11.21 -9.59
C ARG A 64 11.41 11.27 -8.81
N ILE A 65 11.70 12.40 -8.15
CA ILE A 65 12.95 12.58 -7.39
C ILE A 65 13.10 11.52 -6.29
N TYR A 66 12.12 11.39 -5.39
CA TYR A 66 12.28 10.46 -4.27
C TYR A 66 12.17 8.99 -4.70
N ARG A 67 11.61 8.69 -5.89
CA ARG A 67 11.52 7.33 -6.44
C ARG A 67 12.77 6.90 -7.21
N ALA A 68 13.48 7.85 -7.81
CA ALA A 68 14.66 7.63 -8.65
C ALA A 68 15.72 6.67 -8.06
N PRO A 69 16.11 6.75 -6.77
CA PRO A 69 17.12 5.84 -6.24
C PRO A 69 16.66 4.37 -6.26
N LEU A 70 15.41 4.12 -5.86
CA LEU A 70 14.82 2.78 -5.89
C LEU A 70 14.57 2.30 -7.32
N ASP A 71 14.16 3.20 -8.23
CA ASP A 71 13.99 2.85 -9.65
C ASP A 71 15.32 2.35 -10.26
N LYS A 72 16.42 3.07 -10.03
CA LYS A 72 17.75 2.67 -10.53
C LYS A 72 18.22 1.33 -9.96
N LEU A 73 18.03 1.14 -8.66
CA LEU A 73 18.42 -0.09 -7.97
C LEU A 73 17.64 -1.30 -8.51
N PHE A 74 16.32 -1.18 -8.63
CA PHE A 74 15.50 -2.30 -9.10
C PHE A 74 15.60 -2.51 -10.61
N ALA A 75 15.92 -1.49 -11.40
CA ALA A 75 16.29 -1.67 -12.81
C ALA A 75 17.55 -2.53 -12.96
N ALA A 76 18.58 -2.30 -12.14
CA ALA A 76 19.79 -3.12 -12.14
C ALA A 76 19.54 -4.57 -11.66
N LEU A 77 18.56 -4.78 -10.77
CA LEU A 77 18.18 -6.11 -10.26
C LEU A 77 17.15 -6.84 -11.14
N THR A 78 16.52 -6.15 -12.10
CA THR A 78 15.52 -6.71 -13.01
C THR A 78 15.97 -7.97 -13.76
N PRO A 79 17.19 -8.07 -14.33
CA PRO A 79 17.60 -9.28 -15.06
C PRO A 79 17.65 -10.53 -14.18
N MET A 80 17.86 -10.39 -12.87
CA MET A 80 17.91 -11.52 -11.93
C MET A 80 16.53 -11.88 -11.36
N LEU A 81 15.70 -10.87 -11.07
CA LEU A 81 14.40 -11.06 -10.40
C LEU A 81 13.24 -11.30 -11.37
N GLY A 82 13.36 -10.81 -12.60
CA GLY A 82 12.26 -10.68 -13.55
C GLY A 82 11.43 -9.40 -13.32
N ALA A 83 10.81 -8.90 -14.39
CA ALA A 83 10.13 -7.59 -14.40
C ALA A 83 9.01 -7.46 -13.36
N SER A 84 8.15 -8.48 -13.22
CA SER A 84 7.02 -8.44 -12.29
C SER A 84 7.48 -8.38 -10.83
N ARG A 85 8.38 -9.29 -10.44
CA ARG A 85 8.89 -9.36 -9.06
C ARG A 85 9.69 -8.13 -8.67
N ALA A 86 10.51 -7.62 -9.58
CA ALA A 86 11.26 -6.39 -9.35
C ALA A 86 10.34 -5.20 -9.07
N ALA A 87 9.21 -5.08 -9.81
CA ALA A 87 8.22 -4.03 -9.59
C ALA A 87 7.54 -4.14 -8.21
N ASP A 88 7.16 -5.36 -7.81
CA ASP A 88 6.51 -5.63 -6.52
C ASP A 88 7.44 -5.33 -5.34
N TYR A 89 8.69 -5.81 -5.41
CA TYR A 89 9.68 -5.56 -4.37
C TYR A 89 10.03 -4.07 -4.27
N ARG A 90 10.20 -3.37 -5.41
CA ARG A 90 10.40 -1.91 -5.43
C ARG A 90 9.28 -1.16 -4.70
N TYR A 91 8.04 -1.61 -4.88
CA TYR A 91 6.87 -1.01 -4.23
C TYR A 91 6.86 -1.26 -2.71
N LEU A 92 7.08 -2.50 -2.29
CA LEU A 92 7.09 -2.89 -0.88
C LEU A 92 8.25 -2.22 -0.13
N THR A 93 9.48 -2.34 -0.65
CA THR A 93 10.68 -1.74 -0.05
C THR A 93 10.53 -0.24 0.09
N GLY A 94 10.02 0.45 -0.93
CA GLY A 94 9.79 1.90 -0.86
C GLY A 94 8.79 2.30 0.23
N LYS A 95 7.70 1.54 0.40
CA LYS A 95 6.72 1.81 1.47
C LYS A 95 7.30 1.58 2.85
N PHE A 96 7.95 0.43 3.07
CA PHE A 96 8.52 0.12 4.38
C PHE A 96 9.65 1.06 4.76
N ALA A 97 10.48 1.48 3.80
CA ALA A 97 11.52 2.47 4.05
C ALA A 97 10.94 3.82 4.49
N LEU A 98 9.93 4.33 3.79
CA LEU A 98 9.29 5.60 4.14
C LEU A 98 8.52 5.54 5.47
N ILE A 99 7.80 4.44 5.73
CA ILE A 99 7.10 4.22 7.00
C ILE A 99 8.10 4.12 8.15
N GLY A 100 9.15 3.31 8.00
CA GLY A 100 10.20 3.16 9.01
C GLY A 100 10.89 4.48 9.32
N PHE A 101 11.26 5.23 8.28
CA PHE A 101 11.83 6.57 8.44
C PHE A 101 10.87 7.52 9.17
N GLY A 102 9.58 7.54 8.81
CA GLY A 102 8.57 8.35 9.47
C GLY A 102 8.39 8.00 10.95
N ILE A 103 8.38 6.71 11.30
CA ILE A 103 8.29 6.24 12.69
C ILE A 103 9.52 6.69 13.48
N LEU A 104 10.73 6.50 12.93
CA LEU A 104 11.97 6.90 13.59
C LEU A 104 12.02 8.41 13.82
N CYS A 105 11.66 9.21 12.82
CA CYS A 105 11.59 10.67 12.93
C CYS A 105 10.54 11.10 13.98
N GLY A 106 9.35 10.51 13.94
CA GLY A 106 8.29 10.80 14.91
C GLY A 106 8.70 10.43 16.34
N HIS A 107 9.26 9.23 16.53
CA HIS A 107 9.74 8.78 17.83
C HIS A 107 10.87 9.65 18.37
N TYR A 108 11.86 9.98 17.54
CA TYR A 108 12.95 10.89 17.92
C TYR A 108 12.41 12.28 18.29
N TYR A 109 11.46 12.80 17.51
CA TYR A 109 10.81 14.08 17.78
C TYR A 109 10.11 14.08 19.14
N PHE A 110 9.23 13.11 19.42
CA PHE A 110 8.53 13.06 20.70
C PHE A 110 9.46 12.79 21.89
N LYS A 111 10.56 12.05 21.68
CA LYS A 111 11.51 11.71 22.75
C LYS A 111 12.39 12.88 23.18
N TYR A 112 12.87 13.70 22.24
CA TYR A 112 13.88 14.74 22.54
C TYR A 112 13.42 16.16 22.22
N ASN A 113 12.44 16.32 21.33
CA ASN A 113 11.94 17.61 20.86
C ASN A 113 10.44 17.80 21.17
N GLY A 114 9.92 17.05 22.14
CA GLY A 114 8.58 17.22 22.66
C GLY A 114 8.32 18.65 23.15
N ASN A 115 7.05 19.03 23.20
CA ASN A 115 6.66 20.34 23.70
C ASN A 115 6.77 20.38 25.24
N ASP A 116 7.85 20.97 25.73
CA ASP A 116 8.07 21.25 27.14
C ASP A 116 7.64 22.66 27.54
N TRP A 117 7.52 22.90 28.84
CA TRP A 117 7.19 24.22 29.41
C TRP A 117 8.15 25.34 28.96
N THR A 118 9.41 25.01 28.65
CA THR A 118 10.47 25.94 28.20
C THR A 118 10.30 26.40 26.76
N LYS A 119 9.51 25.69 25.94
CA LYS A 119 9.35 25.95 24.50
C LYS A 119 7.94 26.45 24.20
N LYS A 120 7.83 27.37 23.23
CA LYS A 120 6.53 27.93 22.79
C LYS A 120 5.83 27.04 21.76
N GLY A 121 6.58 26.27 20.98
CA GLY A 121 6.08 25.48 19.87
C GLY A 121 6.21 23.97 20.08
N GLY A 122 5.68 23.22 19.11
CA GLY A 122 5.73 21.76 19.08
C GLY A 122 4.38 21.10 19.31
N TRP A 123 4.34 19.79 19.12
CA TRP A 123 3.10 19.02 19.25
C TRP A 123 2.71 18.86 20.72
N ARG A 124 1.46 19.25 21.02
CA ARG A 124 0.84 19.04 22.33
C ARG A 124 0.13 17.70 22.35
N VAL A 125 0.57 16.81 23.22
CA VAL A 125 -0.06 15.52 23.44
C VAL A 125 -0.92 15.60 24.70
N HIS A 126 -2.24 15.53 24.51
CA HIS A 126 -3.19 15.40 25.61
C HIS A 126 -3.74 13.97 25.59
N VAL A 127 -3.59 13.26 26.71
CA VAL A 127 -4.11 11.91 26.88
C VAL A 127 -5.41 12.00 27.64
N SER A 128 -6.48 11.45 27.06
CA SER A 128 -7.78 11.34 27.72
C SER A 128 -7.71 10.33 28.87
N LYS A 129 -8.69 10.39 29.77
CA LYS A 129 -8.81 9.41 30.85
C LYS A 129 -8.93 7.99 30.24
N PRO A 130 -8.31 6.96 30.84
CA PRO A 130 -8.50 5.59 30.39
C PRO A 130 -9.95 5.17 30.63
N MET A 131 -10.47 4.32 29.75
CA MET A 131 -11.78 3.70 29.94
C MET A 131 -11.66 2.61 31.00
N VAL A 132 -12.37 2.77 32.12
CA VAL A 132 -12.47 1.77 33.18
C VAL A 132 -13.93 1.43 33.38
N LEU A 133 -14.27 0.14 33.27
CA LEU A 133 -15.65 -0.36 33.33
C LEU A 133 -16.01 -0.90 34.72
N PRO A 134 -17.31 -0.95 35.09
CA PRO A 134 -17.75 -1.60 36.33
C PRO A 134 -17.23 -3.03 36.43
N GLY A 135 -16.64 -3.39 37.56
CA GLY A 135 -16.05 -4.72 37.80
C GLY A 135 -14.58 -4.85 37.40
N GLN A 136 -13.97 -3.85 36.77
CA GLN A 136 -12.52 -3.80 36.58
C GLN A 136 -11.82 -3.13 37.78
N PRO A 137 -10.56 -3.50 38.09
CA PRO A 137 -9.80 -2.84 39.13
C PRO A 137 -9.63 -1.35 38.79
N GLY A 138 -9.94 -0.47 39.76
CA GLY A 138 -9.88 0.98 39.58
C GLY A 138 -11.19 1.64 39.11
N PHE A 139 -12.31 0.91 39.07
CA PHE A 139 -13.63 1.51 38.87
C PHE A 139 -14.22 2.07 40.18
N PRO A 140 -14.78 3.30 40.19
CA PRO A 140 -14.77 4.29 39.11
C PRO A 140 -13.42 5.00 38.98
N PHE A 141 -13.00 5.33 37.75
CA PHE A 141 -11.74 6.06 37.54
C PHE A 141 -11.86 7.49 38.09
N GLN A 142 -11.13 7.76 39.18
CA GLN A 142 -11.01 9.10 39.75
C GLN A 142 -9.70 9.74 39.28
N SER A 143 -9.80 10.95 38.72
CA SER A 143 -8.63 11.70 38.25
C SER A 143 -8.00 12.45 39.41
N ASN A 144 -6.74 12.14 39.73
CA ASN A 144 -5.96 12.88 40.73
C ASN A 144 -5.38 14.21 40.21
N LYS A 145 -5.61 14.55 38.93
CA LYS A 145 -5.10 15.78 38.30
C LYS A 145 -5.87 17.01 38.75
N GLN A 146 -5.14 18.03 39.19
CA GLN A 146 -5.66 19.36 39.49
C GLN A 146 -5.80 20.20 38.21
N PRO A 147 -6.63 21.27 38.21
CA PRO A 147 -6.79 22.14 37.04
C PRO A 147 -5.48 22.71 36.49
N SER A 148 -4.48 22.98 37.35
CA SER A 148 -3.16 23.48 36.92
C SER A 148 -2.30 22.42 36.23
N ASP A 149 -2.56 21.12 36.45
CA ASP A 149 -1.78 20.02 35.87
C ASP A 149 -2.01 19.88 34.36
N TYR A 150 -3.15 20.35 33.84
CA TYR A 150 -3.48 20.23 32.42
C TYR A 150 -2.60 21.12 31.52
N ALA A 151 -1.99 22.17 32.08
CA ALA A 151 -1.13 23.11 31.36
C ALA A 151 0.35 23.08 31.80
N ASP A 152 0.71 22.17 32.71
CA ASP A 152 2.01 22.12 33.37
C ASP A 152 3.18 21.88 32.40
N ARG A 153 2.98 21.07 31.35
CA ARG A 153 3.99 20.77 30.32
C ARG A 153 5.33 20.28 30.91
N GLY A 154 5.25 19.49 31.97
CA GLY A 154 6.42 18.92 32.66
C GLY A 154 7.16 19.90 33.56
N PHE A 155 6.61 21.10 33.84
CA PHE A 155 7.23 22.08 34.73
C PHE A 155 7.43 21.54 36.15
N LYS A 156 6.41 20.87 36.73
CA LYS A 156 6.53 20.25 38.06
C LYS A 156 7.54 19.11 38.12
N ASN A 157 7.86 18.49 36.99
CA ASN A 157 8.83 17.40 36.89
C ASN A 157 10.27 17.89 36.65
N ALA A 158 10.48 19.19 36.44
CA ALA A 158 11.80 19.76 36.26
C ALA A 158 12.57 19.69 37.58
N LYS A 159 13.75 19.05 37.58
CA LYS A 159 14.69 19.13 38.69
C LYS A 159 15.38 20.48 38.62
N ILE A 160 15.25 21.26 39.69
CA ILE A 160 16.00 22.52 39.90
C ILE A 160 17.45 22.16 40.24
#